data_AF-F9P8L7-F1
#
_entry.id   AF-F9P8L7-F1
#
_cell.length_a   1.000
_cell.length_b   1.000
_cell.length_c   1.000
_cell.angle_alpha   90.00
_cell.angle_beta   90.00
_cell.angle_gamma   90.00
#
_symmetry.space_group_name_H-M   'P 1'
#
loop_
_entity.id
_entity.type
_entity.pdbx_description
1 polymer ?
#
loop_
_entity_poly.entity_id
_entity_poly.type
_entity_poly.pdbx_seq_one_letter_code
_entity_poly.pdbx_strand_id
1 'polypeptide(L)'
;MVTKKQHYYPRTLLKHFANNDNKLYVYNHKANKEQYVHYENICYQNYTYEEIDTKGQRKTDNILEEKLSHYEGKISKVVSKILDTEIDKISISDEEIKIVWTYLFLQEIRTNSGRVRIITNFENNFSKPRKSPIELNEIENNKEKNNKEKIQKFNKIFKEKIT
;
A
#
# COMPACT_ATOMS: atom_id res chain seq x y z
N MET A 1 -0.28 1.21 -21.40
CA MET A 1 -1.59 0.67 -20.98
C MET A 1 -1.86 1.18 -19.58
N VAL A 2 -3.08 1.63 -19.28
CA VAL A 2 -3.41 2.23 -17.97
C VAL A 2 -3.77 1.13 -16.97
N THR A 3 -3.03 1.05 -15.86
CA THR A 3 -3.25 0.08 -14.78
C THR A 3 -4.43 0.52 -13.91
N LYS A 4 -5.55 -0.22 -13.99
CA LYS A 4 -6.74 0.02 -13.16
C LYS A 4 -6.64 -0.68 -11.82
N LYS A 5 -6.12 -1.90 -11.83
CA LYS A 5 -6.00 -2.78 -10.67
C LYS A 5 -4.70 -2.47 -9.94
N GLN A 6 -4.78 -1.68 -8.86
CA GLN A 6 -3.62 -1.14 -8.16
C GLN A 6 -3.51 -1.76 -6.78
N HIS A 7 -2.39 -2.44 -6.53
CA HIS A 7 -2.15 -3.17 -5.29
C HIS A 7 -1.74 -2.22 -4.17
N TYR A 8 -2.44 -2.27 -3.03
CA TYR A 8 -2.02 -1.55 -1.83
C TYR A 8 -1.04 -2.36 -0.97
N TYR A 9 -0.93 -3.67 -1.22
CA TYR A 9 0.11 -4.53 -0.68
C TYR A 9 0.90 -5.18 -1.84
N PRO A 10 2.24 -5.07 -1.87
CA PRO A 10 3.09 -5.50 -2.98
C PRO A 10 2.94 -6.95 -3.36
N ARG A 11 2.87 -7.17 -4.67
CA ARG A 11 2.88 -8.52 -5.24
C ARG A 11 4.22 -9.22 -5.00
N THR A 12 5.31 -8.45 -4.93
CA THR A 12 6.65 -9.00 -4.73
C THR A 12 6.78 -9.80 -3.43
N LEU A 13 5.99 -9.48 -2.40
CA LEU A 13 5.97 -10.22 -1.15
C LEU A 13 4.90 -11.33 -1.16
N LEU A 14 3.71 -11.04 -1.69
CA LEU A 14 2.59 -12.00 -1.73
C LEU A 14 2.94 -13.29 -2.47
N LYS A 15 3.75 -13.22 -3.53
CA LYS A 15 4.16 -14.40 -4.31
C LYS A 15 4.88 -15.46 -3.46
N HIS A 16 5.57 -15.05 -2.38
CA HIS A 16 6.31 -15.98 -1.51
C HIS A 16 5.41 -16.76 -0.54
N PHE A 17 4.14 -16.35 -0.40
CA PHE A 17 3.12 -17.11 0.34
C PHE A 17 2.28 -18.01 -0.58
N ALA A 18 2.45 -17.85 -1.89
CA ALA A 18 1.73 -18.63 -2.88
C ALA A 18 2.42 -19.97 -3.12
N ASN A 19 1.64 -20.97 -3.50
CA ASN A 19 2.16 -22.25 -3.94
C ASN A 19 2.54 -22.25 -5.43
N ASN A 20 2.85 -23.43 -5.96
CA ASN A 20 3.28 -23.61 -7.36
C ASN A 20 2.23 -23.17 -8.41
N ASP A 21 0.95 -23.08 -8.04
CA ASP A 21 -0.12 -22.55 -8.90
C ASP A 21 -0.30 -21.03 -8.76
N ASN A 22 0.62 -20.34 -8.07
CA ASN A 22 0.53 -18.93 -7.70
C ASN A 22 -0.71 -18.60 -6.85
N LYS A 23 -1.23 -19.57 -6.09
CA LYS A 23 -2.41 -19.40 -5.23
C LYS A 23 -2.06 -19.53 -3.75
N LEU A 24 -2.86 -18.90 -2.91
CA LEU A 24 -2.80 -19.02 -1.45
C LEU A 24 -4.19 -19.09 -0.84
N TYR A 25 -4.26 -19.63 0.36
CA TYR A 25 -5.45 -19.57 1.19
C TYR A 25 -5.55 -18.19 1.84
N VAL A 26 -6.73 -17.58 1.76
CA VAL A 26 -7.03 -16.30 2.40
C VAL A 26 -8.33 -16.40 3.18
N TYR A 27 -8.37 -15.70 4.30
CA TYR A 27 -9.58 -15.53 5.08
C TYR A 27 -10.11 -14.11 4.92
N ASN A 28 -11.30 -13.98 4.35
CA ASN A 28 -12.00 -12.70 4.24
C ASN A 28 -12.89 -12.50 5.47
N HIS A 29 -12.41 -11.68 6.41
CA HIS A 29 -13.13 -11.38 7.65
C HIS A 29 -14.53 -10.78 7.42
N LYS A 30 -14.71 -9.93 6.39
CA LYS A 30 -16.01 -9.30 6.13
C LYS A 30 -17.04 -10.28 5.58
N ALA A 31 -16.59 -11.18 4.70
CA ALA A 31 -17.44 -12.21 4.13
C ALA A 31 -17.53 -13.46 5.03
N ASN A 32 -16.77 -13.51 6.13
CA ASN A 32 -16.59 -14.67 7.00
C ASN A 32 -16.31 -15.95 6.18
N LYS A 33 -15.36 -15.87 5.25
CA LYS A 33 -15.14 -16.92 4.25
C LYS A 33 -13.67 -17.15 3.95
N GLU A 34 -13.31 -18.43 3.85
CA GLU A 34 -12.04 -18.88 3.31
C GLU A 34 -12.10 -19.01 1.79
N GLN A 35 -11.03 -18.61 1.12
CA GLN A 35 -10.91 -18.65 -0.33
C GLN A 35 -9.51 -19.11 -0.73
N TYR A 36 -9.42 -19.82 -1.84
CA TYR A 36 -8.16 -20.22 -2.45
C TYR A 36 -8.00 -19.47 -3.78
N VAL A 37 -7.12 -18.48 -3.80
CA VAL A 37 -7.09 -17.44 -4.84
C VAL A 37 -5.68 -17.12 -5.29
N HIS A 38 -5.54 -16.66 -6.54
CA HIS A 38 -4.27 -16.21 -7.08
C HIS A 38 -3.77 -14.98 -6.31
N TYR A 39 -2.48 -14.90 -5.98
CA TYR A 39 -1.93 -13.83 -5.14
C TYR A 39 -2.12 -12.43 -5.73
N GLU A 40 -2.21 -12.33 -7.06
CA GLU A 40 -2.48 -11.06 -7.73
C GLU A 40 -3.92 -10.58 -7.56
N ASN A 41 -4.85 -11.46 -7.16
CA ASN A 41 -6.27 -11.15 -7.00
C ASN A 41 -6.67 -10.75 -5.57
N ILE A 42 -5.69 -10.46 -4.73
CA ILE A 42 -5.89 -9.96 -3.36
C ILE A 42 -5.14 -8.64 -3.15
N CYS A 43 -5.47 -7.95 -2.07
CA CYS A 43 -4.81 -6.73 -1.62
C CYS A 43 -4.68 -5.63 -2.69
N TYR A 44 -5.71 -5.50 -3.52
CA TYR A 44 -5.82 -4.46 -4.53
C TYR A 44 -7.13 -3.70 -4.40
N GLN A 45 -7.17 -2.51 -4.97
CA GLN A 45 -8.41 -1.80 -5.25
C GLN A 45 -8.31 -1.20 -6.66
N ASN A 46 -9.46 -1.03 -7.30
CA ASN A 46 -9.48 -0.35 -8.59
C ASN A 46 -9.25 1.15 -8.36
N TYR A 47 -8.25 1.70 -9.06
CA TYR A 47 -7.91 3.12 -9.02
C TYR A 47 -7.52 3.63 -7.63
N THR A 48 -6.90 2.76 -6.81
CA THR A 48 -6.40 3.00 -5.46
C THR A 48 -5.68 4.35 -5.30
N TYR A 49 -4.86 4.73 -6.26
CA TYR A 49 -3.98 5.89 -6.22
C TYR A 49 -4.45 7.05 -7.09
N GLU A 50 -5.61 6.93 -7.71
CA GLU A 50 -6.11 7.94 -8.63
C GLU A 50 -6.93 9.01 -7.91
N GLU A 51 -6.99 10.18 -8.56
CA GLU A 51 -7.72 11.33 -8.06
C GLU A 51 -9.12 11.40 -8.67
N ILE A 52 -10.06 11.93 -7.91
CA ILE A 52 -11.36 12.37 -8.41
C ILE A 52 -11.34 13.90 -8.46
N ASP A 53 -11.63 14.47 -9.63
CA ASP A 53 -11.67 15.91 -9.82
C ASP A 53 -12.92 16.56 -9.20
N THR A 54 -13.00 17.88 -9.27
CA THR A 54 -14.12 18.66 -8.72
C THR A 54 -15.46 18.39 -9.40
N LYS A 55 -15.47 17.75 -10.58
CA LYS A 55 -16.66 17.33 -11.32
C LYS A 55 -17.01 15.87 -11.08
N GLY A 56 -16.29 15.18 -10.18
CA GLY A 56 -16.49 13.77 -9.89
C GLY A 56 -15.86 12.82 -10.92
N GLN A 57 -15.06 13.35 -11.87
CA GLN A 57 -14.40 12.54 -12.88
C GLN A 57 -13.06 12.03 -12.39
N ARG A 58 -12.76 10.78 -12.72
CA ARG A 58 -11.49 10.15 -12.32
C ARG A 58 -10.37 10.55 -13.27
N LYS A 59 -9.34 11.21 -12.73
CA LYS A 59 -8.08 11.43 -13.45
C LYS A 59 -7.17 10.23 -13.23
N THR A 60 -7.01 9.42 -14.27
CA THR A 60 -6.17 8.21 -14.23
C THR A 60 -4.83 8.49 -14.91
N ASP A 61 -3.81 8.80 -14.12
CA ASP A 61 -2.46 9.12 -14.62
C ASP A 61 -1.41 8.05 -14.26
N ASN A 62 -1.71 7.13 -13.35
CA ASN A 62 -0.83 6.07 -12.87
C ASN A 62 0.52 6.54 -12.29
N ILE A 63 0.72 7.84 -12.02
CA ILE A 63 2.01 8.37 -11.54
C ILE A 63 2.46 7.65 -10.26
N LEU A 64 1.55 7.45 -9.31
CA LEU A 64 1.86 6.74 -8.07
C LEU A 64 2.08 5.25 -8.26
N GLU A 65 1.30 4.61 -9.13
CA GLU A 65 1.47 3.19 -9.46
C GLU A 65 2.85 2.95 -10.07
N GLU A 66 3.29 3.80 -11.00
CA GLU A 66 4.61 3.72 -11.63
C GLU A 66 5.74 3.92 -10.62
N LYS A 67 5.66 4.96 -9.77
CA LYS A 67 6.63 5.20 -8.70
C LYS A 67 6.73 3.99 -7.76
N LEU A 68 5.59 3.48 -7.29
CA LEU A 68 5.54 2.36 -6.36
C LEU A 68 6.07 1.07 -7.01
N SER A 69 5.74 0.82 -8.28
CA SER A 69 6.26 -0.31 -9.06
C SER A 69 7.79 -0.27 -9.17
N HIS A 70 8.38 0.91 -9.40
CA HIS A 70 9.85 1.07 -9.42
C HIS A 70 10.49 0.70 -8.07
N TYR A 71 9.91 1.17 -6.96
CA TYR A 71 10.38 0.78 -5.62
C TYR A 71 10.16 -0.71 -5.34
N GLU A 72 9.05 -1.30 -5.78
CA GLU A 72 8.79 -2.73 -5.67
C GLU A 72 9.84 -3.57 -6.42
N GLY A 73 10.31 -3.10 -7.58
CA GLY A 73 11.40 -3.74 -8.31
C GLY A 73 12.72 -3.74 -7.54
N LYS A 74 13.03 -2.66 -6.80
CA LYS A 74 14.23 -2.57 -5.96
C LYS A 74 14.15 -3.53 -4.76
N ILE A 75 13.08 -3.45 -3.98
CA ILE A 75 12.92 -4.30 -2.79
C ILE A 75 12.79 -5.78 -3.14
N SER A 76 12.24 -6.14 -4.32
CA SER A 76 12.15 -7.54 -4.76
C SER A 76 13.50 -8.25 -4.73
N LYS A 77 14.58 -7.55 -5.12
CA LYS A 77 15.93 -8.13 -5.14
C LYS A 77 16.45 -8.38 -3.72
N VAL A 78 16.19 -7.44 -2.82
CA VAL A 78 16.60 -7.54 -1.41
C VAL A 78 15.81 -8.65 -0.70
N VAL A 79 14.51 -8.75 -0.96
CA VAL A 79 13.67 -9.81 -0.38
C VAL A 79 14.11 -11.19 -0.87
N SER A 80 14.33 -11.37 -2.18
CA SER A 80 14.88 -12.63 -2.70
C SER A 80 16.22 -12.97 -2.05
N LYS A 81 17.14 -12.01 -1.94
CA LYS A 81 18.42 -12.22 -1.25
C LYS A 81 18.23 -12.71 0.20
N ILE A 82 17.30 -12.12 0.94
CA ILE A 82 17.00 -12.51 2.34
C ILE A 82 16.40 -13.92 2.41
N LEU A 83 15.47 -14.24 1.52
CA LEU A 83 14.74 -15.52 1.56
C LEU A 83 15.56 -16.69 0.98
N ASP A 84 16.44 -16.43 0.02
CA ASP A 84 17.23 -17.45 -0.67
C ASP A 84 18.58 -17.73 0.03
N THR A 85 18.91 -16.99 1.10
CA THR A 85 20.16 -17.14 1.86
C THR A 85 19.89 -17.73 3.24
N GLU A 86 20.74 -18.66 3.68
CA GLU A 86 20.71 -19.17 5.05
C GLU A 86 20.91 -18.04 6.06
N ILE A 87 20.17 -18.07 7.18
CA ILE A 87 20.02 -16.93 8.10
C ILE A 87 21.35 -16.41 8.66
N ASP A 88 22.31 -17.30 8.88
CA ASP A 88 23.66 -17.02 9.40
C ASP A 88 24.60 -16.41 8.35
N LYS A 89 24.23 -16.48 7.06
CA LYS A 89 25.01 -15.98 5.92
C LYS A 89 24.41 -14.73 5.30
N ILE A 90 23.25 -14.26 5.78
CA ILE A 90 22.61 -13.05 5.30
C ILE A 90 23.52 -11.86 5.60
N SER A 91 23.98 -11.20 4.54
CA SER A 91 24.71 -9.93 4.61
C SER A 91 23.92 -8.86 3.86
N ILE A 92 23.57 -7.77 4.55
CA ILE A 92 22.78 -6.66 4.02
C ILE A 92 23.60 -5.38 4.13
N SER A 93 23.77 -4.68 3.02
CA SER A 93 24.45 -3.39 2.94
C SER A 93 23.58 -2.25 3.49
N ASP A 94 24.22 -1.12 3.86
CA ASP A 94 23.50 0.08 4.31
C ASP A 94 22.46 0.58 3.30
N GLU A 95 22.75 0.44 2.00
CA GLU A 95 21.81 0.82 0.94
C GLU A 95 20.60 -0.12 0.91
N GLU A 96 20.81 -1.42 1.08
CA GLU A 96 19.71 -2.39 1.18
C GLU A 96 18.88 -2.17 2.45
N ILE A 97 19.49 -1.80 3.58
CA ILE A 97 18.78 -1.41 4.80
C ILE A 97 17.88 -0.20 4.53
N LYS A 98 18.36 0.83 3.84
CA LYS A 98 17.54 2.00 3.46
C LYS A 98 16.38 1.61 2.56
N ILE A 99 16.59 0.69 1.61
CA ILE A 99 15.53 0.17 0.73
C ILE A 99 14.46 -0.55 1.57
N VAL A 100 14.86 -1.41 2.50
CA VAL A 100 13.94 -2.14 3.41
C VAL A 100 13.17 -1.17 4.29
N TRP A 101 13.84 -0.19 4.90
CA TRP A 101 13.19 0.80 5.75
C TRP A 101 12.17 1.64 4.98
N THR A 102 12.55 2.12 3.80
CA THR A 102 11.64 2.85 2.88
C THR A 102 10.44 1.97 2.51
N TYR A 103 10.68 0.70 2.22
CA TYR A 103 9.62 -0.25 1.89
C TYR A 103 8.61 -0.42 3.03
N LEU A 104 9.08 -0.63 4.27
CA LEU A 104 8.22 -0.78 5.44
C LEU A 104 7.35 0.47 5.66
N PHE A 105 7.94 1.65 5.52
CA PHE A 105 7.20 2.91 5.59
C PHE A 105 6.16 3.03 4.46
N LEU A 106 6.54 2.70 3.22
CA LEU A 106 5.63 2.70 2.08
C LEU A 106 4.45 1.74 2.27
N GLN A 107 4.66 0.56 2.86
CA GLN A 107 3.59 -0.39 3.17
C GLN A 107 2.52 0.23 4.05
N GLU A 108 2.98 0.95 5.07
CA GLU A 108 2.11 1.57 6.03
C GLU A 108 1.21 2.62 5.36
N ILE A 109 1.80 3.55 4.63
CA ILE A 109 1.08 4.67 4.01
C ILE A 109 0.29 4.29 2.76
N ARG A 110 0.48 3.09 2.19
CA ARG A 110 -0.32 2.61 1.05
C ARG A 110 -1.70 2.13 1.46
N THR A 111 -1.94 1.81 2.73
CA THR A 111 -3.28 1.44 3.24
C THR A 111 -4.16 2.68 3.43
N ASN A 112 -5.48 2.55 3.30
CA ASN A 112 -6.39 3.68 3.55
C ASN A 112 -6.25 4.22 4.99
N SER A 113 -6.08 3.35 5.98
CA SER A 113 -5.80 3.74 7.36
C SER A 113 -4.50 4.53 7.47
N GLY A 114 -3.41 4.07 6.84
CA GLY A 114 -2.14 4.78 6.81
C GLY A 114 -2.25 6.18 6.19
N ARG A 115 -2.94 6.32 5.06
CA ARG A 115 -3.18 7.61 4.39
C ARG A 115 -3.98 8.58 5.26
N VAL A 116 -5.07 8.11 5.87
CA VAL A 116 -5.87 8.94 6.77
C VAL A 116 -5.04 9.38 7.97
N ARG A 117 -4.27 8.46 8.56
CA ARG A 117 -3.44 8.75 9.73
C ARG A 117 -2.34 9.76 9.43
N ILE A 118 -1.60 9.60 8.33
CA ILE A 118 -0.50 10.52 8.01
C ILE A 118 -1.02 11.93 7.73
N ILE A 119 -2.11 12.08 6.97
CA ILE A 119 -2.73 13.39 6.72
C ILE A 119 -3.27 14.00 8.02
N THR A 120 -3.93 13.20 8.87
CA THR A 120 -4.43 13.69 10.17
C THR A 120 -3.29 14.18 11.07
N ASN A 121 -2.17 13.46 11.08
CA ASN A 121 -0.99 13.87 11.85
C ASN A 121 -0.39 15.17 11.32
N PHE A 122 -0.26 15.32 10.00
CA PHE A 122 0.19 16.57 9.39
C PHE A 122 -0.74 17.75 9.71
N GLU A 123 -2.06 17.57 9.59
CA GLU A 123 -3.05 18.61 9.90
C GLU A 123 -3.02 19.06 11.37
N ASN A 124 -2.64 18.15 12.28
CA ASN A 124 -2.51 18.44 13.71
C ASN A 124 -1.06 18.74 14.13
N ASN A 125 -0.13 18.96 13.21
CA ASN A 125 1.30 19.18 13.49
C ASN A 125 1.91 18.13 14.43
N PHE A 126 1.49 16.87 14.29
CA PHE A 126 1.91 15.74 15.12
C PHE A 126 1.67 15.92 16.64
N SER A 127 0.86 16.91 17.04
CA SER A 127 0.65 17.26 18.45
C SER A 127 -0.30 16.31 19.20
N LYS A 128 -1.14 15.57 18.48
CA LYS A 128 -2.17 14.69 19.03
C LYS A 128 -2.16 13.33 18.33
N PRO A 129 -1.15 12.49 18.57
CA PRO A 129 -1.13 11.15 17.99
C PRO A 129 -2.32 10.34 18.50
N ARG A 130 -2.94 9.55 17.62
CA ARG A 130 -3.99 8.60 18.02
C ARG A 130 -3.40 7.50 18.90
N LYS A 131 -4.19 7.04 19.87
CA LYS A 131 -3.85 5.93 20.77
C LYS A 131 -4.30 4.57 20.23
N SER A 132 -5.20 4.55 19.26
CA SER A 132 -5.76 3.35 18.64
C SER A 132 -5.64 3.39 17.11
N PRO A 133 -5.60 2.22 16.46
CA PRO A 133 -5.70 2.12 15.00
C PRO A 133 -6.93 2.83 14.44
N ILE A 134 -6.89 3.12 13.13
CA ILE A 134 -8.07 3.58 12.39
C ILE A 134 -8.83 2.34 11.94
N GLU A 135 -10.06 2.21 12.40
CA GLU A 135 -10.92 1.07 12.11
C GLU A 135 -11.56 1.19 10.71
N LEU A 136 -11.94 0.05 10.13
CA LEU A 136 -12.53 0.01 8.78
C LEU A 136 -13.84 0.82 8.69
N ASN A 137 -14.63 0.83 9.77
CA ASN A 137 -15.88 1.58 9.83
C ASN A 137 -15.64 3.11 9.82
N GLU A 138 -14.55 3.62 10.40
CA GLU A 138 -14.16 5.04 10.35
C GLU A 138 -13.82 5.46 8.90
N ILE A 139 -13.28 4.54 8.10
CA ILE A 139 -12.95 4.78 6.70
C ILE A 139 -14.21 4.71 5.82
N GLU A 140 -15.12 3.77 6.11
CA GLU A 140 -16.28 3.47 5.27
C GLU A 140 -17.52 4.32 5.56
N ASN A 141 -17.69 4.75 6.81
CA ASN A 141 -18.88 5.50 7.22
C ASN A 141 -18.87 6.93 6.65
N ASN A 142 -19.91 7.25 5.88
CA ASN A 142 -20.12 8.59 5.29
C ASN A 142 -20.28 9.72 6.33
N LYS A 143 -20.48 9.41 7.62
CA LYS A 143 -20.48 10.41 8.70
C LYS A 143 -19.11 11.07 8.88
N GLU A 144 -18.02 10.41 8.47
CA GLU A 144 -16.68 10.97 8.42
C GLU A 144 -16.26 11.29 6.98
N LYS A 145 -17.06 12.14 6.31
CA LYS A 145 -16.77 12.67 4.96
C LYS A 145 -15.30 13.13 4.80
N ASN A 146 -14.69 13.56 5.89
CA ASN A 146 -13.29 13.92 6.05
C ASN A 146 -12.28 12.82 5.67
N ASN A 147 -12.52 11.53 5.94
CA ASN A 147 -11.49 10.50 5.70
C ASN A 147 -11.29 10.19 4.21
N LYS A 148 -12.37 10.20 3.41
CA LYS A 148 -12.27 10.06 1.94
C LYS A 148 -11.53 11.26 1.34
N GLU A 149 -11.80 12.47 1.85
CA GLU A 149 -11.11 13.70 1.45
C GLU A 149 -9.61 13.64 1.81
N LYS A 150 -9.25 13.12 2.98
CA LYS A 150 -7.85 12.88 3.38
C LYS A 150 -7.14 11.89 2.46
N ILE A 151 -7.80 10.81 2.04
CA ILE A 151 -7.22 9.85 1.08
C ILE A 151 -6.95 10.54 -0.27
N GLN A 152 -7.88 11.37 -0.76
CA GLN A 152 -7.68 12.13 -1.99
C GLN A 152 -6.55 13.16 -1.85
N LYS A 153 -6.50 13.88 -0.72
CA LYS A 153 -5.42 14.82 -0.38
C LYS A 153 -4.06 14.14 -0.34
N PHE A 154 -3.98 12.95 0.27
CA PHE A 154 -2.77 12.13 0.22
C PHE A 154 -2.36 11.80 -1.21
N ASN A 155 -3.27 11.22 -2.02
CA ASN A 155 -2.97 10.84 -3.39
C ASN A 155 -2.43 12.03 -4.21
N LYS A 156 -3.04 13.21 -4.05
CA LYS A 156 -2.60 14.45 -4.71
C LYS A 156 -1.19 14.86 -4.28
N ILE A 157 -0.94 14.99 -2.97
CA ILE A 157 0.37 15.42 -2.44
C ILE A 157 1.48 14.46 -2.86
N PHE A 158 1.21 13.15 -2.83
CA PHE A 158 2.23 12.13 -3.13
C PHE A 158 2.49 11.97 -4.64
N LYS A 159 1.55 12.41 -5.49
CA LYS A 159 1.74 12.54 -6.94
C LYS A 159 2.66 13.71 -7.27
N GLU A 160 2.40 14.87 -6.68
CA GLU A 160 3.25 16.05 -6.80
C GLU A 160 4.67 15.71 -6.30
N LYS A 161 5.70 16.08 -7.08
CA LYS A 161 7.08 15.76 -6.75
C LYS A 161 7.43 16.36 -5.38
N ILE A 162 7.94 15.52 -4.46
CA ILE A 162 9.06 15.96 -3.63
C ILE A 162 10.18 16.20 -4.64
N THR A 163 10.35 17.47 -5.02
CA THR A 163 11.36 17.90 -5.99
C THR A 163 12.69 18.02 -5.27
#